data_AF-A0A1N7RNU9-F1
#
_entry.id   AF-A0A1N7RNU9-F1
#
_cell.length_a   1.000
_cell.length_b   1.000
_cell.length_c   1.000
_cell.angle_alpha   90.00
_cell.angle_beta   90.00
_cell.angle_gamma   90.00
#
_symmetry.space_group_name_H-M   'P 1'
#
loop_
_entity.id
_entity.type
_entity.pdbx_description
1 polymer ?
#
loop_
_entity_poly.entity_id
_entity_poly.type
_entity_poly.pdbx_seq_one_letter_code
_entity_poly.pdbx_strand_id
1 'polypeptide(L)' 'MKTADSQKIVHEIAESTDSPEEVVSQMYTDAVEDYEREARILDYVPLFAAKRVRETLRSRTGH' A
#
# COMPACT_ATOMS: atom_id res chain seq x y z
N MET A 1 -4.43 -8.93 -15.69
CA MET A 1 -4.84 -7.52 -15.61
C MET A 1 -4.85 -7.08 -14.15
N LYS A 2 -3.71 -7.21 -13.44
CA LYS A 2 -3.57 -6.94 -11.99
C LYS A 2 -2.48 -5.90 -11.67
N THR A 3 -1.53 -5.71 -12.57
CA THR A 3 -0.36 -4.83 -12.38
C THR A 3 -0.67 -3.36 -12.65
N ALA A 4 -1.63 -3.06 -13.53
CA ALA A 4 -2.03 -1.69 -13.82
C ALA A 4 -2.73 -1.01 -12.62
N ASP A 5 -3.53 -1.78 -11.86
CA ASP A 5 -4.21 -1.29 -10.66
C ASP A 5 -3.21 -1.01 -9.52
N SER A 6 -2.22 -1.87 -9.32
CA SER A 6 -1.18 -1.68 -8.30
C SER A 6 -0.38 -0.39 -8.51
N GLN A 7 0.01 -0.09 -9.75
CA GLN A 7 0.77 1.12 -10.06
C GLN A 7 -0.04 2.39 -9.79
N LYS A 8 -1.35 2.36 -10.10
CA LYS A 8 -2.24 3.48 -9.81
C LYS A 8 -2.40 3.71 -8.30
N ILE A 9 -2.53 2.63 -7.53
CA ILE A 9 -2.63 2.70 -6.06
C ILE A 9 -1.33 3.25 -5.45
N VAL A 10 -0.17 2.80 -5.93
CA VAL A 10 1.14 3.31 -5.49
C VAL A 10 1.29 4.81 -5.79
N HIS A 11 0.91 5.23 -7.00
CA HIS A 11 0.94 6.63 -7.40
C HIS A 11 0.05 7.52 -6.52
N GLU A 12 -1.21 7.12 -6.32
CA GLU A 12 -2.16 7.89 -5.49
C GLU A 12 -1.70 7.98 -4.02
N ILE A 13 -1.06 6.93 -3.49
CA ILE A 13 -0.50 6.95 -2.13
C ILE A 13 0.69 7.91 -2.08
N ALA A 14 1.62 7.81 -3.02
CA ALA A 14 2.81 8.66 -3.09
C ALA A 14 2.46 10.15 -3.17
N GLU A 15 1.51 10.52 -4.03
CA GLU A 15 1.01 11.90 -4.14
C GLU A 15 0.33 12.37 -2.85
N SER A 16 -0.48 11.51 -2.23
CA SER A 16 -1.21 11.88 -1.00
C SER A 16 -0.31 12.00 0.22
N THR A 17 0.88 11.38 0.23
CA THR A 17 1.76 11.29 1.39
C THR A 17 3.08 12.01 1.21
N ASP A 18 3.25 12.75 0.10
CA ASP A 18 4.49 13.42 -0.29
C ASP A 18 5.71 12.48 -0.13
N SER A 19 5.55 11.25 -0.60
CA SER A 19 6.55 10.19 -0.43
C SER A 19 7.00 9.68 -1.79
N PRO A 20 8.27 9.29 -1.96
CA PRO A 20 8.75 8.78 -3.23
C PRO A 20 8.06 7.47 -3.62
N GLU A 21 7.65 7.36 -4.88
CA GLU A 21 6.92 6.19 -5.43
C GLU A 21 7.69 4.88 -5.25
N GLU A 22 9.02 4.90 -5.31
CA GLU A 22 9.88 3.73 -5.08
C GLU A 22 9.67 3.15 -3.67
N VAL A 23 9.66 4.03 -2.65
CA VAL A 23 9.48 3.64 -1.25
C VAL A 23 8.06 3.12 -1.01
N VAL A 24 7.07 3.76 -1.62
CA VAL A 24 5.66 3.34 -1.54
C VAL A 24 5.44 1.99 -2.24
N SER A 25 6.07 1.78 -3.39
CA SER A 25 6.02 0.52 -4.15
C SER A 25 6.57 -0.65 -3.35
N GLN A 26 7.72 -0.45 -2.70
CA GLN A 26 8.34 -1.47 -1.85
C GLN A 26 7.45 -1.83 -0.65
N MET A 27 6.90 -0.81 0.04
CA MET A 27 5.98 -1.02 1.17
C MET A 27 4.66 -1.67 0.76
N TYR A 28 4.12 -1.30 -0.41
CA TYR A 28 2.90 -1.89 -0.93
C TYR A 28 3.10 -3.37 -1.27
N THR A 29 4.23 -3.72 -1.89
CA THR A 29 4.57 -5.10 -2.23
C THR A 29 4.72 -5.96 -0.97
N ASP A 30 5.50 -5.48 0.00
CA ASP A 30 5.70 -6.17 1.29
C ASP A 30 4.37 -6.41 2.03
N ALA A 31 3.50 -5.40 2.06
CA ALA A 31 2.17 -5.53 2.65
C ALA A 31 1.28 -6.54 1.92
N VAL A 32 1.31 -6.57 0.59
CA VAL A 32 0.54 -7.56 -0.19
C VAL A 32 1.05 -8.96 0.10
N GLU A 33 2.36 -9.20 0.12
CA GLU A 33 2.93 -10.52 0.40
C GLU A 33 2.63 -11.02 1.82
N ASP A 34 2.65 -10.13 2.81
CA ASP A 34 2.27 -10.41 4.20
C ASP A 34 0.81 -10.85 4.29
N TYR A 35 -0.10 -10.09 3.66
CA TYR A 35 -1.51 -10.43 3.63
C TYR A 35 -1.81 -11.66 2.77
N GLU A 36 -1.12 -11.91 1.66
CA GLU A 36 -1.30 -13.13 0.85
C GLU A 36 -0.89 -14.39 1.61
N ARG A 37 0.06 -14.30 2.54
CA ARG A 37 0.44 -15.42 3.42
C ARG A 37 -0.62 -15.79 4.44
N GLU A 38 -1.38 -14.81 4.94
CA GLU A 38 -2.32 -15.01 6.04
C GLU A 38 -3.79 -15.04 5.59
N ALA A 39 -4.11 -14.48 4.42
CA ALA A 39 -5.49 -14.30 3.98
C ALA A 39 -6.06 -15.55 3.31
N ARG A 40 -7.17 -16.04 3.87
CA ARG A 40 -8.00 -17.10 3.27
C ARG A 40 -8.90 -16.60 2.13
N ILE A 41 -9.05 -15.27 2.01
CA ILE A 41 -9.80 -14.56 0.96
C ILE A 41 -8.96 -13.37 0.50
N LEU A 42 -8.43 -13.43 -0.73
CA LEU A 42 -7.42 -12.50 -1.24
C LEU A 42 -8.00 -11.18 -1.78
N ASP A 43 -9.32 -11.10 -2.02
CA ASP A 43 -9.97 -9.92 -2.64
C ASP A 43 -9.86 -8.64 -1.80
N TYR A 44 -9.71 -8.76 -0.47
CA TYR A 44 -9.67 -7.59 0.43
C TYR A 44 -8.24 -7.17 0.80
N VAL A 45 -7.24 -7.97 0.47
CA VAL A 45 -5.82 -7.68 0.72
C VAL A 45 -5.39 -6.28 0.25
N PRO A 46 -5.68 -5.83 -0.98
CA PRO A 46 -5.29 -4.49 -1.42
C PRO A 46 -5.95 -3.37 -0.60
N LEU A 47 -7.18 -3.58 -0.12
CA LEU A 47 -7.91 -2.60 0.68
C LEU A 47 -7.28 -2.41 2.06
N PHE A 48 -6.89 -3.52 2.71
CA PHE A 48 -6.24 -3.49 4.02
C PHE A 48 -4.80 -2.97 3.95
N ALA A 49 -4.07 -3.30 2.88
CA ALA A 49 -2.75 -2.74 2.61
C ALA A 49 -2.79 -1.21 2.46
N ALA A 50 -3.70 -0.69 1.62
CA ALA A 50 -3.85 0.75 1.43
C ALA A 50 -4.19 1.47 2.73
N LYS A 51 -5.06 0.91 3.57
CA LYS A 51 -5.41 1.48 4.87
C LYS A 51 -4.20 1.56 5.81
N ARG A 52 -3.44 0.48 5.95
CA ARG A 52 -2.28 0.39 6.85
C ARG A 52 -1.18 1.39 6.47
N VAL A 53 -0.92 1.55 5.18
CA VAL A 53 0.09 2.49 4.66
C VAL A 53 -0.30 3.94 4.99
N ARG A 54 -1.58 4.30 4.78
CA ARG A 54 -2.08 5.65 5.11
C ARG A 54 -1.94 5.99 6.60
N GLU A 55 -2.30 5.07 7.50
CA GLU A 55 -2.23 5.32 8.94
C GLU A 55 -0.78 5.42 9.44
N THR A 56 0.12 4.61 8.89
CA THR A 56 1.55 4.62 9.24
C THR A 56 2.19 5.95 8.83
N LEU A 57 1.91 6.43 7.63
CA LEU A 57 2.48 7.67 7.11
C LEU A 57 1.92 8.89 7.86
N ARG A 58 0.61 8.90 8.16
CA ARG A 58 -0.02 9.95 8.98
C ARG A 58 0.54 10.01 10.40
N SER A 59 0.90 8.87 10.97
CA SER A 59 1.54 8.80 12.30
C SER A 59 2.98 9.30 12.27
N ARG A 60 3.66 9.24 11.12
CA ARG A 60 5.03 9.71 10.92
C ARG A 60 5.13 11.21 10.60
N THR A 61 4.15 11.77 9.91
CA THR A 61 4.13 13.20 9.54
C THR A 61 3.46 14.10 10.59
N GLY A 62 2.82 13.51 11.60
CA GLY A 62 2.16 14.23 12.70
C GLY A 62 3.02 14.48 13.95
N HIS A 63 4.35 14.36 13.88
CA HIS A 63 5.27 14.70 14.97
C HIS A 63 6.20 15.84 14.57
#